data_AF-A0A3N5WBP2-F1
#
_entry.id   AF-A0A3N5WBP2-F1
#
_cell.length_a   1.000
_cell.length_b   1.000
_cell.length_c   1.000
_cell.angle_alpha   90.00
_cell.angle_beta   90.00
_cell.angle_gamma   90.00
#
_symmetry.space_group_name_H-M   'P 1'
#
loop_
_entity.id
_entity.type
_entity.pdbx_description
1 polymer ?
#
loop_
_entity_poly.entity_id
_entity_poly.type
_entity_poly.pdbx_seq_one_letter_code
_entity_poly.pdbx_strand_id
1 'polypeptide(L)'
;KPTNNNNVESYANIPQIILRGPEWFAGMGTEKSKGTKTFALAGDVKNTGLIEVPLGITLREIIYEVGGGIKGDKGFKAIQTGGPMGGCLSKDYLDLPIDYESLAKAGSMMGSGGLVVMDDETCMVDIARFFMDFIQDESCGKCNPCRIGTKRMLEILNRICEGKGEPGDIERLEELSQNITATALCGLGQGSPNPVVSTLRFFRDEYEAHIYEKRCPAKVCKALIQYDVIEDVCTGCTVCARNCPVNAISGERRKTHHIDPDVCVRCGICLQVCNFNAIEIN
;
A
#
# COMPACT_ATOMS: atom_id res chain seq x y z
N LYS A 1 11.44 21.64 -34.19
CA LYS A 1 10.14 21.35 -34.84
C LYS A 1 9.08 21.29 -33.74
N PRO A 2 7.88 21.87 -33.91
CA PRO A 2 6.79 21.67 -32.95
C PRO A 2 6.41 20.19 -32.86
N THR A 3 6.27 19.66 -31.65
CA THR A 3 5.87 18.27 -31.39
C THR A 3 4.79 18.23 -30.32
N ASN A 4 3.87 17.26 -30.40
CA ASN A 4 2.83 17.01 -29.41
C ASN A 4 2.85 15.52 -29.03
N ASN A 5 2.84 15.21 -27.73
CA ASN A 5 2.87 13.85 -27.21
C ASN A 5 1.55 13.56 -26.49
N ASN A 6 0.89 12.46 -26.86
CA ASN A 6 -0.38 12.05 -26.28
C ASN A 6 -0.31 10.58 -25.87
N ASN A 7 -1.05 10.22 -24.83
CA ASN A 7 -1.19 8.84 -24.40
C ASN A 7 -1.89 8.00 -25.49
N VAL A 8 -1.54 6.71 -25.58
CA VAL A 8 -2.14 5.77 -26.52
C VAL A 8 -3.66 5.67 -26.31
N GLU A 9 -4.13 5.62 -25.06
CA GLU A 9 -5.57 5.62 -24.71
C GLU A 9 -6.27 6.86 -25.28
N SER A 10 -5.64 8.04 -25.16
CA SER A 10 -6.19 9.28 -25.71
C SER A 10 -6.37 9.19 -27.22
N TYR A 11 -5.36 8.71 -27.95
CA TYR A 11 -5.47 8.54 -29.40
C TYR A 11 -6.40 7.39 -29.83
N ALA A 12 -6.50 6.32 -29.04
CA ALA A 12 -7.42 5.22 -29.31
C ALA A 12 -8.89 5.67 -29.25
N ASN A 13 -9.21 6.67 -28.42
CA ASN A 13 -10.54 7.25 -28.33
C ASN A 13 -10.92 8.15 -29.52
N ILE A 14 -9.94 8.81 -30.17
CA ILE A 14 -10.22 9.79 -31.23
C ILE A 14 -11.00 9.21 -32.42
N PRO A 15 -10.65 8.04 -32.99
CA PRO A 15 -11.43 7.45 -34.08
C PRO A 15 -12.90 7.21 -33.72
N GLN A 16 -13.18 6.73 -32.50
CA GLN A 16 -14.56 6.48 -32.06
C GLN A 16 -15.34 7.78 -31.91
N ILE A 17 -14.71 8.83 -31.39
CA ILE A 17 -15.29 10.18 -31.28
C ILE A 17 -15.64 10.74 -32.67
N ILE A 18 -14.75 10.59 -33.65
CA ILE A 18 -14.99 11.06 -35.03
C ILE A 18 -16.14 10.29 -35.69
N LEU A 19 -16.20 8.97 -35.49
CA LEU A 19 -17.19 8.11 -36.14
C LEU A 19 -18.59 8.22 -35.53
N ARG A 20 -18.69 8.43 -34.21
CA ARG A 20 -19.96 8.41 -33.47
C ARG A 20 -20.44 9.81 -33.04
N GLY A 21 -19.62 10.83 -33.27
CA GLY A 21 -19.87 12.20 -32.84
C GLY A 21 -19.38 12.47 -31.41
N PRO A 22 -19.00 13.73 -31.11
CA PRO A 22 -18.53 14.13 -29.79
C PRO A 22 -19.61 14.00 -28.70
N GLU A 23 -20.89 14.14 -29.05
CA GLU A 23 -22.02 14.00 -28.13
C GLU A 23 -22.14 12.58 -27.57
N TRP A 24 -21.82 11.56 -28.38
CA TRP A 24 -21.81 10.17 -27.93
C TRP A 24 -20.76 9.95 -26.82
N PHE A 25 -19.55 10.46 -27.01
CA PHE A 25 -18.49 10.33 -26.02
C PHE A 25 -18.79 11.17 -24.77
N ALA A 26 -19.34 12.37 -24.94
CA ALA A 26 -19.73 13.26 -23.85
C ALA A 26 -21.00 12.81 -23.09
N GLY A 27 -21.78 11.90 -23.67
CA GLY A 27 -22.93 11.24 -23.03
C GLY A 27 -22.52 10.20 -21.97
N MET A 28 -21.25 9.82 -21.93
CA MET A 28 -20.65 9.01 -20.87
C MET A 28 -19.82 9.90 -19.95
N GLY A 29 -19.69 9.53 -18.68
CA GLY A 29 -18.90 10.28 -17.72
C GLY A 29 -19.70 11.24 -16.83
N THR A 30 -18.99 12.12 -16.14
CA THR A 30 -19.57 13.22 -15.34
C THR A 30 -19.68 14.51 -16.16
N GLU A 31 -20.08 15.63 -15.56
CA GLU A 31 -20.15 16.92 -16.27
C GLU A 31 -18.79 17.33 -16.87
N LYS A 32 -17.70 17.12 -16.13
CA LYS A 32 -16.36 17.59 -16.52
C LYS A 32 -15.40 16.47 -16.94
N SER A 33 -15.71 15.22 -16.60
CA SER A 33 -14.89 14.06 -16.97
C SER A 33 -15.69 13.17 -17.92
N LYS A 34 -15.52 13.39 -19.23
CA LYS A 34 -16.29 12.73 -20.29
C LYS A 34 -15.67 11.43 -20.76
N GLY A 35 -16.51 10.50 -21.21
CA GLY A 35 -16.10 9.26 -21.82
C GLY A 35 -15.84 8.11 -20.84
N THR A 36 -15.11 7.12 -21.34
CA THR A 36 -14.66 5.95 -20.59
C THR A 36 -13.19 6.06 -20.23
N LYS A 37 -12.78 5.25 -19.26
CA LYS A 37 -11.39 5.09 -18.90
C LYS A 37 -11.06 3.63 -18.66
N THR A 38 -9.87 3.24 -19.10
CA THR A 38 -9.29 1.94 -18.84
C THR A 38 -8.54 1.95 -17.50
N PHE A 39 -8.79 0.93 -16.69
CA PHE A 39 -8.11 0.71 -15.41
C PHE A 39 -7.46 -0.66 -15.38
N ALA A 40 -6.28 -0.73 -14.77
CA ALA A 40 -5.62 -1.98 -14.40
C ALA A 40 -5.91 -2.26 -12.93
N LEU A 41 -6.83 -3.20 -12.68
CA LEU A 41 -7.26 -3.60 -11.35
C LEU A 41 -6.40 -4.77 -10.87
N ALA A 42 -5.68 -4.55 -9.76
CA ALA A 42 -4.74 -5.49 -9.15
C ALA A 42 -4.84 -5.46 -7.62
N GLY A 43 -4.06 -6.30 -6.94
CA GLY A 43 -4.02 -6.41 -5.48
C GLY A 43 -4.99 -7.46 -4.94
N ASP A 44 -5.53 -7.23 -3.74
CA ASP A 44 -6.33 -8.18 -2.97
C ASP A 44 -7.81 -8.24 -3.41
N VAL A 45 -8.03 -8.35 -4.71
CA VAL A 45 -9.34 -8.46 -5.34
C VAL A 45 -9.50 -9.84 -6.00
N LYS A 46 -10.73 -10.36 -6.06
CA LYS A 46 -10.96 -11.72 -6.63
C LYS A 46 -10.65 -11.79 -8.11
N ASN A 47 -11.11 -10.79 -8.88
CA ASN A 47 -10.90 -10.71 -10.32
C ASN A 47 -9.96 -9.54 -10.64
N THR A 48 -8.72 -9.86 -10.99
CA THR A 48 -7.74 -8.87 -11.48
C THR A 48 -7.77 -8.79 -13.01
N GLY A 49 -7.39 -7.65 -13.57
CA GLY A 49 -7.34 -7.49 -15.03
C GLY A 49 -7.46 -6.05 -15.49
N LEU A 50 -7.60 -5.90 -16.82
CA LEU A 50 -7.92 -4.63 -17.45
C LEU A 50 -9.43 -4.49 -17.59
N ILE A 51 -9.95 -3.37 -17.12
CA ILE A 51 -11.38 -3.05 -17.18
C ILE A 51 -11.55 -1.70 -17.90
N GLU A 52 -12.63 -1.54 -18.64
CA GLU A 52 -13.04 -0.26 -19.21
C GLU A 52 -14.39 0.12 -18.62
N VAL A 53 -14.45 1.29 -17.99
CA VAL A 53 -15.65 1.76 -17.28
C VAL A 53 -15.91 3.23 -17.61
N PRO A 54 -17.17 3.69 -17.59
CA PRO A 54 -17.46 5.11 -17.70
C PRO A 54 -16.87 5.88 -16.51
N LEU A 55 -16.38 7.10 -16.76
CA LEU A 55 -15.96 7.98 -15.68
C LEU A 55 -17.15 8.31 -14.76
N GLY A 56 -16.91 8.47 -13.46
CA GLY A 56 -17.95 8.69 -12.46
C GLY A 56 -18.48 7.43 -11.78
N ILE A 57 -18.09 6.23 -12.24
CA ILE A 57 -18.29 4.99 -11.48
C ILE A 57 -17.59 5.09 -10.11
N THR A 58 -18.18 4.52 -9.07
CA THR A 58 -17.61 4.55 -7.71
C THR A 58 -16.52 3.48 -7.53
N LEU A 59 -15.64 3.69 -6.53
CA LEU A 59 -14.67 2.69 -6.12
C LEU A 59 -15.36 1.39 -5.67
N ARG A 60 -16.51 1.49 -5.00
CA ARG A 60 -17.31 0.34 -4.57
C ARG A 60 -17.76 -0.51 -5.75
N GLU A 61 -18.34 0.10 -6.78
CA GLU A 61 -18.79 -0.62 -7.97
C GLU A 61 -17.61 -1.33 -8.66
N ILE A 62 -16.47 -0.64 -8.82
CA ILE A 62 -15.26 -1.25 -9.39
C ILE A 62 -14.80 -2.46 -8.57
N ILE A 63 -14.70 -2.33 -7.25
CA ILE A 63 -14.13 -3.40 -6.41
C ILE A 63 -15.09 -4.58 -6.28
N TYR A 64 -16.37 -4.31 -5.98
CA TYR A 64 -17.34 -5.35 -5.60
C TYR A 64 -18.14 -5.89 -6.78
N GLU A 65 -18.52 -5.05 -7.75
CA GLU A 65 -19.30 -5.49 -8.91
C GLU A 65 -18.39 -5.99 -10.03
N VAL A 66 -17.36 -5.22 -10.39
CA VAL A 66 -16.43 -5.61 -11.47
C VAL A 66 -15.36 -6.57 -10.95
N GLY A 67 -14.72 -6.24 -9.83
CA GLY A 67 -13.67 -7.04 -9.20
C GLY A 67 -14.15 -8.28 -8.46
N GLY A 68 -15.47 -8.41 -8.22
CA GLY A 68 -16.06 -9.54 -7.49
C GLY A 68 -15.81 -9.51 -5.98
N GLY A 69 -15.32 -8.40 -5.44
CA GLY A 69 -14.99 -8.20 -4.03
C GLY A 69 -13.56 -8.57 -3.65
N ILE A 70 -13.29 -8.50 -2.34
CA ILE A 70 -11.95 -8.73 -1.77
C ILE A 70 -11.63 -10.23 -1.75
N LYS A 71 -10.36 -10.57 -2.00
CA LYS A 71 -9.88 -11.94 -1.99
C LYS A 71 -10.08 -12.58 -0.60
N GLY A 72 -10.65 -13.78 -0.57
CA GLY A 72 -10.93 -14.49 0.68
C GLY A 72 -12.04 -13.87 1.53
N ASP A 73 -12.86 -12.99 0.96
CA ASP A 73 -13.98 -12.32 1.64
C ASP A 73 -13.57 -11.52 2.90
N LYS A 74 -12.31 -11.06 2.90
CA LYS A 74 -11.76 -10.16 3.92
C LYS A 74 -12.32 -8.75 3.78
N GLY A 75 -12.04 -7.91 4.78
CA GLY A 75 -12.40 -6.49 4.71
C GLY A 75 -11.47 -5.69 3.80
N PHE A 76 -12.02 -4.60 3.27
CA PHE A 76 -11.30 -3.61 2.48
C PHE A 76 -10.64 -2.57 3.39
N LYS A 77 -9.35 -2.35 3.19
CA LYS A 77 -8.58 -1.35 3.94
C LYS A 77 -8.37 -0.08 3.14
N ALA A 78 -7.78 -0.23 1.97
CA ALA A 78 -7.36 0.88 1.14
C ALA A 78 -7.29 0.49 -0.34
N ILE A 79 -7.25 1.52 -1.18
CA ILE A 79 -6.91 1.37 -2.60
C ILE A 79 -5.93 2.46 -3.01
N GLN A 80 -4.87 2.06 -3.71
CA GLN A 80 -3.98 3.01 -4.35
C GLN A 80 -4.52 3.32 -5.75
N THR A 81 -4.61 4.61 -6.07
CA THR A 81 -5.12 5.07 -7.36
C THR A 81 -4.11 5.96 -8.07
N GLY A 82 -3.93 5.74 -9.36
CA GLY A 82 -3.06 6.58 -10.19
C GLY A 82 -1.65 6.04 -10.42
N GLY A 83 -1.41 4.77 -10.09
CA GLY A 83 -0.10 4.12 -10.24
C GLY A 83 0.86 4.52 -9.11
N PRO A 84 2.17 4.19 -9.21
CA PRO A 84 3.11 4.27 -8.08
C PRO A 84 3.23 5.63 -7.40
N MET A 85 2.92 6.72 -8.11
CA MET A 85 2.94 8.11 -7.61
C MET A 85 1.56 8.59 -7.14
N GLY A 86 0.60 7.68 -7.12
CA GLY A 86 -0.77 7.88 -6.69
C GLY A 86 -0.90 7.92 -5.17
N GLY A 87 -2.06 8.38 -4.70
CA GLY A 87 -2.41 8.32 -3.29
C GLY A 87 -3.15 7.02 -2.94
N CYS A 88 -3.13 6.67 -1.65
CA CYS A 88 -4.00 5.67 -1.07
C CYS A 88 -5.29 6.34 -0.57
N LEU A 89 -6.43 5.70 -0.81
CA LEU A 89 -7.74 6.12 -0.30
C LEU A 89 -8.25 5.06 0.68
N SER A 90 -8.72 5.50 1.85
CA SER A 90 -9.32 4.62 2.86
C SER A 90 -10.73 4.16 2.48
N LYS A 91 -11.29 3.25 3.28
CA LYS A 91 -12.70 2.83 3.21
C LYS A 91 -13.72 3.97 3.17
N ASP A 92 -13.39 5.13 3.72
CA ASP A 92 -14.29 6.30 3.78
C ASP A 92 -14.58 6.88 2.38
N TYR A 93 -13.76 6.53 1.39
CA TYR A 93 -13.89 6.98 0.01
C TYR A 93 -14.46 5.90 -0.93
N LEU A 94 -14.99 4.77 -0.43
CA LEU A 94 -15.53 3.72 -1.30
C LEU A 94 -16.65 4.23 -2.22
N ASP A 95 -17.46 5.17 -1.75
CA ASP A 95 -18.57 5.75 -2.52
C ASP A 95 -18.14 7.01 -3.30
N LEU A 96 -16.83 7.30 -3.35
CA LEU A 96 -16.28 8.40 -4.14
C LEU A 96 -16.39 8.06 -5.64
N PRO A 97 -17.00 8.94 -6.46
CA PRO A 97 -16.96 8.81 -7.91
C PRO A 97 -15.53 8.91 -8.43
N ILE A 98 -15.15 8.01 -9.34
CA ILE A 98 -13.87 8.05 -10.03
C ILE A 98 -13.97 9.04 -11.20
N ASP A 99 -13.59 10.28 -10.90
CA ASP A 99 -13.36 11.33 -11.87
C ASP A 99 -12.13 12.15 -11.47
N TYR A 100 -11.62 13.00 -12.37
CA TYR A 100 -10.40 13.76 -12.14
C TYR A 100 -10.49 14.72 -10.94
N GLU A 101 -11.65 15.32 -10.71
CA GLU A 101 -11.83 16.34 -9.67
C GLU A 101 -12.04 15.72 -8.29
N SER A 102 -12.85 14.68 -8.24
CA SER A 102 -13.20 13.94 -7.02
C SER A 102 -11.95 13.28 -6.43
N LEU A 103 -11.11 12.65 -7.27
CA LEU A 103 -9.85 12.08 -6.83
C LEU A 103 -8.86 13.14 -6.34
N ALA A 104 -8.72 14.26 -7.07
CA ALA A 104 -7.83 15.34 -6.67
C ALA A 104 -8.22 15.93 -5.30
N LYS A 105 -9.52 16.13 -5.05
CA LYS A 105 -10.03 16.62 -3.74
C LYS A 105 -9.79 15.62 -2.61
N ALA A 106 -9.79 14.32 -2.91
CA ALA A 106 -9.48 13.28 -1.93
C ALA A 106 -7.99 13.19 -1.60
N GLY A 107 -7.11 13.91 -2.33
CA GLY A 107 -5.66 13.83 -2.17
C GLY A 107 -5.04 12.65 -2.93
N SER A 108 -5.75 12.12 -3.91
CA SER A 108 -5.20 11.18 -4.90
C SER A 108 -5.24 11.80 -6.29
N MET A 109 -4.91 11.04 -7.34
CA MET A 109 -4.93 11.53 -8.70
C MET A 109 -5.38 10.46 -9.68
N MET A 110 -6.05 10.90 -10.74
CA MET A 110 -6.27 10.08 -11.92
C MET A 110 -4.95 10.00 -12.70
N GLY A 111 -4.14 9.00 -12.38
CA GLY A 111 -2.89 8.70 -13.09
C GLY A 111 -3.11 7.83 -14.33
N SER A 112 -2.31 6.78 -14.47
CA SER A 112 -2.36 5.85 -15.61
C SER A 112 -3.56 4.90 -15.62
N GLY A 113 -4.45 4.98 -14.61
CA GLY A 113 -5.53 4.00 -14.42
C GLY A 113 -5.12 2.77 -13.60
N GLY A 114 -3.95 2.76 -12.97
CA GLY A 114 -3.60 1.71 -12.01
C GLY A 114 -4.44 1.81 -10.74
N LEU A 115 -5.05 0.69 -10.34
CA LEU A 115 -5.81 0.51 -9.11
C LEU A 115 -5.29 -0.72 -8.36
N VAL A 116 -4.68 -0.50 -7.18
CA VAL A 116 -4.18 -1.59 -6.33
C VAL A 116 -5.01 -1.65 -5.06
N VAL A 117 -5.85 -2.69 -4.96
CA VAL A 117 -6.72 -2.94 -3.81
C VAL A 117 -5.94 -3.62 -2.69
N MET A 118 -6.15 -3.21 -1.45
CA MET A 118 -5.48 -3.71 -0.25
C MET A 118 -6.50 -4.15 0.80
N ASP A 119 -6.31 -5.34 1.35
CA ASP A 119 -7.14 -5.89 2.42
C ASP A 119 -6.72 -5.41 3.83
N ASP A 120 -7.49 -5.80 4.85
CA ASP A 120 -7.25 -5.43 6.26
C ASP A 120 -5.92 -5.93 6.84
N GLU A 121 -5.28 -6.93 6.22
CA GLU A 121 -3.99 -7.50 6.65
C GLU A 121 -2.78 -6.80 6.00
N THR A 122 -3.02 -5.82 5.13
CA THR A 122 -1.95 -5.06 4.48
C THR A 122 -1.36 -4.01 5.41
N CYS A 123 -0.03 -3.92 5.54
CA CYS A 123 0.63 -2.84 6.28
C CYS A 123 0.81 -1.59 5.41
N MET A 124 0.20 -0.47 5.81
CA MET A 124 0.24 0.76 5.00
C MET A 124 1.60 1.45 5.02
N VAL A 125 2.38 1.26 6.09
CA VAL A 125 3.78 1.71 6.16
C VAL A 125 4.65 0.97 5.15
N ASP A 126 4.48 -0.35 5.04
CA ASP A 126 5.21 -1.19 4.08
C ASP A 126 4.79 -0.91 2.64
N ILE A 127 3.50 -0.63 2.40
CA ILE A 127 3.02 -0.17 1.09
C ILE A 127 3.68 1.15 0.67
N ALA A 128 3.74 2.12 1.59
CA ALA A 128 4.42 3.38 1.32
C ALA A 128 5.91 3.14 1.01
N ARG A 129 6.59 2.27 1.78
CA ARG A 129 7.98 1.85 1.54
C ARG A 129 8.14 1.22 0.16
N PHE A 130 7.28 0.29 -0.22
CA PHE A 130 7.30 -0.41 -1.50
C PHE A 130 7.18 0.57 -2.69
N PHE A 131 6.21 1.49 -2.65
CA PHE A 131 6.09 2.48 -3.73
C PHE A 131 7.25 3.46 -3.77
N MET A 132 7.78 3.85 -2.60
CA MET A 132 8.96 4.72 -2.53
C MET A 132 10.22 4.03 -3.07
N ASP A 133 10.38 2.73 -2.87
CA ASP A 133 11.45 1.91 -3.43
C ASP A 133 11.39 1.93 -4.97
N PHE A 134 10.21 1.62 -5.53
CA PHE A 134 9.97 1.70 -6.97
C PHE A 134 10.25 3.10 -7.54
N ILE A 135 9.74 4.15 -6.89
CA ILE A 135 9.95 5.54 -7.34
C ILE A 135 11.43 5.91 -7.32
N GLN A 136 12.16 5.48 -6.30
CA GLN A 136 13.59 5.75 -6.17
C GLN A 136 14.39 5.07 -7.28
N ASP A 137 14.05 3.84 -7.63
CA ASP A 137 14.67 3.08 -8.71
C ASP A 137 14.37 3.67 -10.09
N GLU A 138 13.14 4.15 -10.30
CA GLU A 138 12.71 4.80 -11.55
C GLU A 138 13.11 6.28 -11.65
N SER A 139 13.81 6.81 -10.65
CA SER A 139 14.30 8.18 -10.68
C SER A 139 15.43 8.34 -11.69
N CYS A 140 15.25 9.26 -12.65
CA CYS A 140 16.33 9.63 -13.59
C CYS A 140 17.53 10.32 -12.93
N GLY A 141 17.43 10.71 -11.65
CA GLY A 141 18.52 11.32 -10.88
C GLY A 141 18.86 12.77 -11.22
N LYS A 142 18.10 13.44 -12.11
CA LYS A 142 18.46 14.78 -12.62
C LYS A 142 18.32 15.90 -11.59
N CYS A 143 17.25 15.94 -10.81
CA CYS A 143 17.01 16.99 -9.82
C CYS A 143 17.34 16.51 -8.41
N ASN A 144 18.02 17.37 -7.63
CA ASN A 144 18.41 17.05 -6.26
C ASN A 144 17.21 16.70 -5.35
N PRO A 145 16.07 17.44 -5.40
CA PRO A 145 14.92 17.13 -4.56
C PRO A 145 14.41 15.71 -4.76
N CYS A 146 14.21 15.27 -6.00
CA CYS A 146 13.82 13.88 -6.27
C CYS A 146 14.98 12.93 -5.90
N ARG A 147 16.14 13.03 -6.55
CA ARG A 147 17.25 12.06 -6.39
C ARG A 147 17.63 11.77 -4.95
N ILE A 148 17.72 12.82 -4.12
CA ILE A 148 18.19 12.72 -2.73
C ILE A 148 17.00 12.65 -1.77
N GLY A 149 15.95 13.44 -2.00
CA GLY A 149 14.80 13.51 -1.11
C GLY A 149 14.03 12.20 -1.05
N THR A 150 13.73 11.57 -2.20
CA THR A 150 13.02 10.28 -2.20
C THR A 150 13.86 9.17 -1.57
N LYS A 151 15.19 9.24 -1.72
CA LYS A 151 16.12 8.32 -1.03
C LYS A 151 16.05 8.48 0.49
N ARG A 152 16.01 9.72 1.01
CA ARG A 152 15.86 9.96 2.45
C ARG A 152 14.53 9.46 2.98
N MET A 153 13.44 9.66 2.23
CA MET A 153 12.13 9.12 2.60
C MET A 153 12.14 7.60 2.67
N LEU A 154 12.73 6.93 1.67
CA LEU A 154 12.86 5.47 1.63
C LEU A 154 13.71 4.95 2.80
N GLU A 155 14.83 5.60 3.11
CA GLU A 155 15.67 5.24 4.26
C GLU A 155 14.89 5.32 5.59
N ILE A 156 14.07 6.37 5.77
CA ILE A 156 13.21 6.50 6.96
C ILE A 156 12.19 5.37 7.01
N LEU A 157 11.47 5.11 5.91
CA LEU A 157 10.46 4.03 5.85
C LEU A 157 11.07 2.65 6.09
N ASN A 158 12.25 2.37 5.52
CA ASN A 158 12.99 1.14 5.79
C ASN A 158 13.30 1.00 7.28
N ARG A 159 13.79 2.06 7.95
CA ARG A 159 14.02 2.00 9.41
C ARG A 159 12.75 1.75 10.19
N ILE A 160 11.65 2.40 9.84
CA ILE A 160 10.36 2.21 10.52
C ILE A 160 9.92 0.75 10.39
N CYS A 161 9.95 0.17 9.20
CA CYS A 161 9.60 -1.24 8.96
C CYS A 161 10.60 -2.24 9.61
N GLU A 162 11.85 -1.84 9.82
CA GLU A 162 12.87 -2.60 10.57
C GLU A 162 12.76 -2.44 12.09
N GLY A 163 11.78 -1.68 12.60
CA GLY A 163 11.61 -1.38 14.02
C GLY A 163 12.62 -0.40 14.62
N LYS A 164 13.42 0.24 13.77
CA LYS A 164 14.39 1.28 14.13
C LYS A 164 13.83 2.69 13.91
N GLY A 165 12.52 2.85 13.80
CA GLY A 165 11.86 4.16 13.73
C GLY A 165 12.12 4.99 14.99
N GLU A 166 12.20 6.31 14.81
CA GLU A 166 12.49 7.28 15.87
C GLU A 166 11.41 8.34 16.00
N PRO A 167 11.24 8.95 17.19
CA PRO A 167 10.47 10.18 17.32
C PRO A 167 10.99 11.25 16.35
N GLY A 168 10.11 11.91 15.61
CA GLY A 168 10.48 12.90 14.58
C GLY A 168 10.48 12.35 13.15
N ASP A 169 10.41 11.04 12.94
CA ASP A 169 10.43 10.47 11.58
C ASP A 169 9.19 10.84 10.76
N ILE A 170 8.02 10.91 11.40
CA ILE A 170 6.77 11.34 10.74
C ILE A 170 6.91 12.79 10.26
N GLU A 171 7.36 13.69 11.13
CA GLU A 171 7.51 15.12 10.84
C GLU A 171 8.54 15.33 9.72
N ARG A 172 9.64 14.57 9.72
CA ARG A 172 10.64 14.59 8.64
C ARG A 172 10.06 14.10 7.32
N LEU A 173 9.24 13.05 7.31
CA LEU A 173 8.57 12.57 6.11
C LEU A 173 7.62 13.65 5.55
N GLU A 174 6.86 14.33 6.40
CA GLU A 174 5.99 15.44 6.00
C GLU A 174 6.78 16.62 5.40
N GLU A 175 7.85 17.04 6.06
CA GLU A 175 8.72 18.13 5.59
C GLU A 175 9.37 17.80 4.25
N LEU A 176 9.94 16.59 4.12
CA LEU A 176 10.52 16.10 2.87
C LEU A 176 9.47 16.06 1.77
N SER A 177 8.27 15.58 2.07
CA SER A 177 7.17 15.49 1.10
C SER A 177 6.82 16.86 0.54
N GLN A 178 6.64 17.87 1.39
CA GLN A 178 6.33 19.23 0.96
C GLN A 178 7.45 19.82 0.09
N ASN A 179 8.71 19.67 0.52
CA ASN A 179 9.87 20.19 -0.19
C ASN A 179 10.03 19.56 -1.57
N ILE A 180 9.90 18.24 -1.67
CA ILE A 180 10.05 17.51 -2.93
C ILE A 180 8.94 17.89 -3.91
N THR A 181 7.69 17.90 -3.45
CA THR A 181 6.53 18.28 -4.27
C THR A 181 6.69 19.69 -4.84
N ALA A 182 7.18 20.64 -4.05
CA ALA A 182 7.33 22.03 -4.47
C ALA A 182 8.53 22.29 -5.40
N THR A 183 9.60 21.49 -5.31
CA THR A 183 10.89 21.81 -5.95
C THR A 183 11.34 20.84 -7.04
N ALA A 184 10.65 19.71 -7.22
CA ALA A 184 10.97 18.76 -8.27
C ALA A 184 10.65 19.28 -9.68
N LEU A 185 11.48 18.88 -10.65
CA LEU A 185 11.42 19.35 -12.04
C LEU A 185 10.28 18.73 -12.89
N CYS A 186 9.84 17.52 -12.57
CA CYS A 186 8.86 16.78 -13.38
C CYS A 186 7.79 16.15 -12.51
N GLY A 187 6.70 15.70 -13.14
CA GLY A 187 5.56 15.07 -12.47
C GLY A 187 5.93 13.86 -11.61
N LEU A 188 7.01 13.14 -11.94
CA LEU A 188 7.47 12.03 -11.08
C LEU A 188 7.96 12.52 -9.73
N GLY A 189 8.88 13.47 -9.72
CA GLY A 189 9.36 14.02 -8.46
C GLY A 189 8.24 14.72 -7.71
N GLN A 190 7.35 15.44 -8.40
CA GLN A 190 6.24 16.15 -7.75
C GLN A 190 5.21 15.21 -7.12
N GLY A 191 4.92 14.07 -7.76
CA GLY A 191 3.97 13.07 -7.25
C GLY A 191 4.60 12.01 -6.35
N SER A 192 5.94 11.92 -6.31
CA SER A 192 6.65 10.89 -5.53
C SER A 192 6.24 10.80 -4.06
N PRO A 193 5.92 11.90 -3.35
CA PRO A 193 5.57 11.80 -1.93
C PRO A 193 4.12 11.36 -1.67
N ASN A 194 3.26 11.30 -2.70
CA ASN A 194 1.83 11.06 -2.52
C ASN A 194 1.49 9.75 -1.78
N PRO A 195 2.16 8.60 -2.04
CA PRO A 195 1.93 7.38 -1.28
C PRO A 195 2.16 7.61 0.22
N VAL A 196 3.25 8.30 0.59
CA VAL A 196 3.60 8.58 1.99
C VAL A 196 2.64 9.58 2.64
N VAL A 197 2.32 10.68 1.93
CA VAL A 197 1.42 11.71 2.46
C VAL A 197 0.02 11.13 2.71
N SER A 198 -0.48 10.32 1.76
CA SER A 198 -1.80 9.71 1.88
C SER A 198 -1.85 8.64 2.98
N THR A 199 -0.82 7.80 3.12
CA THR A 199 -0.79 6.80 4.20
C THR A 199 -0.60 7.44 5.56
N LEU A 200 0.21 8.50 5.70
CA LEU A 200 0.30 9.29 6.93
C LEU A 200 -1.03 9.94 7.29
N ARG A 201 -1.79 10.42 6.30
CA ARG A 201 -3.09 11.05 6.55
C ARG A 201 -4.14 10.06 7.07
N PHE A 202 -4.20 8.87 6.50
CA PHE A 202 -5.28 7.91 6.78
C PHE A 202 -4.91 6.80 7.77
N PHE A 203 -3.62 6.51 7.93
CA PHE A 203 -3.11 5.37 8.71
C PHE A 203 -1.94 5.80 9.62
N ARG A 204 -1.98 7.02 10.16
CA ARG A 204 -0.94 7.56 11.05
C ARG A 204 -0.67 6.64 12.25
N ASP A 205 -1.74 6.04 12.77
CA ASP A 205 -1.71 5.09 13.88
C ASP A 205 -0.80 3.89 13.59
N GLU A 206 -0.74 3.41 12.34
CA GLU A 206 0.20 2.36 11.99
C GLU A 206 1.66 2.82 12.07
N TYR A 207 1.96 4.05 11.65
CA TYR A 207 3.31 4.63 11.79
C TYR A 207 3.69 4.76 13.26
N GLU A 208 2.76 5.25 14.09
CA GLU A 208 2.97 5.40 15.54
C GLU A 208 3.20 4.03 16.21
N ALA A 209 2.43 3.00 15.84
CA ALA A 209 2.66 1.63 16.33
C ALA A 209 4.05 1.09 15.95
N HIS A 210 4.52 1.35 14.72
CA HIS A 210 5.86 0.92 14.31
C HIS A 210 6.96 1.69 15.05
N ILE A 211 6.77 2.99 15.29
CA ILE A 211 7.78 3.86 15.90
C ILE A 211 7.84 3.65 17.42
N TYR A 212 6.70 3.70 18.11
CA TYR A 212 6.62 3.74 19.57
C TYR A 212 6.36 2.36 20.19
N GLU A 213 5.42 1.59 19.64
CA GLU A 213 5.07 0.26 20.18
C GLU A 213 6.04 -0.84 19.70
N LYS A 214 6.86 -0.56 18.68
CA LYS A 214 7.72 -1.54 18.02
C LYS A 214 6.93 -2.78 17.58
N ARG A 215 5.73 -2.54 17.05
CA ARG A 215 4.79 -3.55 16.59
C ARG A 215 4.24 -3.21 15.21
N CYS A 216 3.99 -4.23 14.39
CA CYS A 216 3.30 -4.07 13.12
C CYS A 216 1.86 -4.59 13.25
N PRO A 217 0.82 -3.73 13.27
CA PRO A 217 -0.56 -4.18 13.42
C PRO A 217 -1.01 -5.20 12.38
N ALA A 218 -0.47 -5.09 11.16
CA ALA A 218 -0.78 -5.99 10.05
C ALA A 218 0.13 -7.25 10.00
N LYS A 219 1.12 -7.36 10.90
CA LYS A 219 2.02 -8.51 11.04
C LYS A 219 2.88 -8.83 9.78
N VAL A 220 3.04 -7.85 8.90
CA VAL A 220 3.83 -7.97 7.65
C VAL A 220 5.31 -7.70 7.90
N CYS A 221 5.64 -6.69 8.71
CA CYS A 221 7.01 -6.29 8.96
C CYS A 221 7.71 -7.28 9.90
N LYS A 222 8.53 -8.18 9.36
CA LYS A 222 9.20 -9.26 10.11
C LYS A 222 9.99 -8.80 11.33
N ALA A 223 10.58 -7.60 11.32
CA ALA A 223 11.35 -7.09 12.46
C ALA A 223 10.45 -6.69 13.65
N LEU A 224 9.17 -6.46 13.39
CA LEU A 224 8.18 -5.89 14.31
C LEU A 224 7.13 -6.91 14.76
N ILE A 225 7.30 -8.18 14.41
CA ILE A 225 6.45 -9.26 14.90
C ILE A 225 7.11 -9.97 16.07
N GLN A 226 6.29 -10.46 16.98
CA GLN A 226 6.67 -11.36 18.07
C GLN A 226 5.91 -12.68 17.92
N TYR A 227 6.51 -13.75 18.43
CA TYR A 227 5.86 -15.05 18.47
C TYR A 227 5.57 -15.36 19.93
N ASP A 228 4.30 -15.53 20.25
CA ASP A 228 3.85 -15.84 21.61
C ASP A 228 3.22 -17.23 21.65
N VAL A 229 3.33 -17.87 22.80
CA VAL A 229 2.74 -19.20 23.03
C VAL A 229 1.41 -19.03 23.74
N ILE A 230 0.36 -19.58 23.17
CA ILE A 230 -0.98 -19.56 23.77
C ILE A 230 -1.00 -20.57 24.92
N GLU A 231 -1.10 -20.07 26.16
CA GLU A 231 -0.93 -20.87 27.36
C GLU A 231 -1.91 -22.05 27.45
N ASP A 232 -3.18 -21.81 27.12
CA ASP A 232 -4.27 -22.80 27.22
C ASP A 232 -4.21 -23.89 26.14
N VAL A 233 -3.47 -23.66 25.05
CA VAL A 233 -3.38 -24.58 23.91
C VAL A 233 -2.07 -25.38 23.93
N CYS A 234 -1.03 -24.83 24.56
CA CYS A 234 0.29 -25.44 24.58
C CYS A 234 0.34 -26.72 25.44
N THR A 235 0.59 -27.87 24.81
CA THR A 235 0.69 -29.16 25.51
C THR A 235 2.09 -29.45 26.10
N GLY A 236 3.05 -28.55 25.90
CA GLY A 236 4.42 -28.73 26.38
C GLY A 236 5.19 -29.87 25.71
N CYS A 237 4.96 -30.11 24.42
CA CYS A 237 5.54 -31.21 23.65
C CYS A 237 7.03 -31.03 23.28
N THR A 238 7.60 -29.84 23.49
CA THR A 238 9.01 -29.46 23.23
C THR A 238 9.46 -29.40 21.77
N VAL A 239 8.58 -29.67 20.81
CA VAL A 239 8.92 -29.69 19.36
C VAL A 239 9.39 -28.31 18.87
N CYS A 240 8.71 -27.23 19.28
CA CYS A 240 9.10 -25.87 18.92
C CYS A 240 10.50 -25.52 19.46
N ALA A 241 10.79 -25.85 20.72
CA ALA A 241 12.08 -25.56 21.35
C ALA A 241 13.25 -26.32 20.70
N ARG A 242 13.07 -27.60 20.37
CA ARG A 242 14.10 -28.40 19.70
C ARG A 242 14.45 -27.93 18.30
N ASN A 243 13.48 -27.32 17.61
CA ASN A 243 13.68 -26.80 16.26
C ASN A 243 14.03 -25.30 16.25
N CYS A 244 14.20 -24.67 17.41
CA CYS A 244 14.59 -23.26 17.48
C CYS A 244 16.09 -23.13 17.15
N PRO A 245 16.48 -22.43 16.05
CA PRO A 245 17.87 -22.34 15.63
C PRO A 245 18.75 -21.53 16.60
N VAL A 246 18.13 -20.69 17.42
CA VAL A 246 18.80 -19.78 18.37
C VAL A 246 18.47 -20.09 19.83
N ASN A 247 17.79 -21.21 20.10
CA ASN A 247 17.37 -21.61 21.45
C ASN A 247 16.58 -20.54 22.22
N ALA A 248 15.76 -19.74 21.53
CA ALA A 248 14.95 -18.68 22.14
C ALA A 248 13.71 -19.19 22.91
N ILE A 249 13.45 -20.51 22.93
CA ILE A 249 12.24 -21.07 23.53
C ILE A 249 12.62 -21.86 24.78
N SER A 250 12.07 -21.45 25.92
CA SER A 250 12.22 -22.12 27.21
C SER A 250 10.93 -22.85 27.60
N GLY A 251 11.03 -23.86 28.46
CA GLY A 251 9.88 -24.64 28.92
C GLY A 251 10.24 -26.09 29.25
N GLU A 252 9.58 -26.65 30.26
CA GLU A 252 9.74 -28.06 30.63
C GLU A 252 8.71 -28.94 29.90
N ARG A 253 8.98 -30.25 29.85
CA ARG A 253 8.04 -31.21 29.29
C ARG A 253 6.71 -31.16 30.05
N ARG A 254 5.59 -31.10 29.32
CA ARG A 254 4.22 -30.94 29.85
C ARG A 254 3.94 -29.61 30.58
N LYS A 255 4.79 -28.60 30.39
CA LYS A 255 4.52 -27.22 30.80
C LYS A 255 4.47 -26.31 29.58
N THR A 256 3.77 -25.18 29.72
CA THR A 256 3.72 -24.13 28.71
C THR A 256 5.13 -23.63 28.41
N HIS A 257 5.42 -23.44 27.13
CA HIS A 257 6.70 -22.91 26.68
C HIS A 257 6.62 -21.39 26.56
N HIS A 258 7.75 -20.71 26.68
CA HIS A 258 7.87 -19.26 26.55
C HIS A 258 8.91 -18.93 25.50
N ILE A 259 8.61 -17.97 24.63
CA ILE A 259 9.54 -17.48 23.60
C ILE A 259 10.14 -16.18 24.10
N ASP A 260 11.46 -16.12 24.20
CA ASP A 260 12.18 -14.90 24.54
C ASP A 260 12.26 -13.98 23.31
N PRO A 261 11.62 -12.81 23.31
CA PRO A 261 11.59 -11.91 22.17
C PRO A 261 12.96 -11.27 21.85
N ASP A 262 13.86 -11.17 22.83
CA ASP A 262 15.18 -10.57 22.66
C ASP A 262 16.16 -11.54 21.98
N VAL A 263 15.99 -12.85 22.21
CA VAL A 263 16.79 -13.90 21.55
C VAL A 263 16.17 -14.33 20.22
N CYS A 264 14.85 -14.20 20.06
CA CYS A 264 14.13 -14.68 18.89
C CYS A 264 14.52 -13.92 17.60
N VAL A 265 15.05 -14.66 16.62
CA VAL A 265 15.32 -14.14 15.26
C VAL A 265 14.09 -14.15 14.34
N ARG A 266 12.90 -14.38 14.90
CA ARG A 266 11.60 -14.31 14.23
C ARG A 266 11.52 -15.17 12.96
N CYS A 267 12.11 -16.36 13.01
CA CYS A 267 12.23 -17.27 11.85
C CYS A 267 10.92 -17.98 11.45
N GLY A 268 9.93 -18.05 12.34
CA GLY A 268 8.63 -18.70 12.09
C GLY A 268 8.65 -20.23 12.16
N ILE A 269 9.80 -20.88 12.38
CA ILE A 269 9.89 -22.35 12.48
C ILE A 269 8.98 -22.88 13.59
N CYS A 270 8.93 -22.18 14.73
CA CYS A 270 8.11 -22.58 15.87
C CYS A 270 6.62 -22.71 15.49
N LEU A 271 6.08 -21.72 14.76
CA LEU A 271 4.71 -21.72 14.25
C LEU A 271 4.48 -22.89 13.28
N GLN A 272 5.41 -23.14 12.35
CA GLN A 272 5.28 -24.20 11.35
C GLN A 272 5.29 -25.61 11.93
N VAL A 273 6.08 -25.86 12.98
CA VAL A 273 6.21 -27.20 13.59
C VAL A 273 5.18 -27.45 14.70
N CYS A 274 4.34 -26.46 15.04
CA CYS A 274 3.39 -26.59 16.13
C CYS A 274 2.11 -27.30 15.67
N ASN A 275 2.05 -28.62 15.90
CA ASN A 275 0.88 -29.44 15.57
C ASN A 275 -0.42 -29.05 16.30
N PHE A 276 -0.33 -28.21 17.33
CA PHE A 276 -1.46 -27.79 18.16
C PHE A 276 -1.91 -26.35 17.87
N ASN A 277 -1.26 -25.65 16.92
CA ASN A 277 -1.50 -24.22 16.65
C ASN A 277 -1.41 -23.35 17.91
N ALA A 278 -0.52 -23.70 18.85
CA ALA A 278 -0.33 -23.02 20.13
C ALA A 278 0.61 -21.81 20.04
N ILE A 279 0.90 -21.30 18.85
CA ILE A 279 1.78 -20.15 18.64
C ILE A 279 1.02 -19.13 17.82
N GLU A 280 1.02 -17.89 18.29
CA GLU A 280 0.44 -16.75 17.60
C GLU A 280 1.53 -15.72 17.24
N ILE A 281 1.21 -14.88 16.26
CA ILE A 281 2.06 -13.76 15.85
C ILE A 281 1.44 -12.50 16.43
N ASN A 282 2.21 -11.70 17.17
CA ASN A 282 1.78 -10.42 17.75
C ASN A 282 2.56 -9.24 17.17
#